data_AF-A0A5C7X6S9-F1
#
_entry.id   AF-A0A5C7X6S9-F1
#
_cell.length_a   1.000
_cell.length_b   1.000
_cell.length_c   1.000
_cell.angle_alpha   90.00
_cell.angle_beta   90.00
_cell.angle_gamma   90.00
#
_symmetry.space_group_name_H-M   'P 1'
#
loop_
_entity.id
_entity.type
_entity.pdbx_description
1 polymer ?
#
loop_
_entity_poly.entity_id
_entity_poly.type
_entity_poly.pdbx_seq_one_letter_code
_entity_poly.pdbx_strand_id
1 'polypeptide(L)'
;MNNQAIRSTSLSNLDSIGTRLSSLLAMFGLSQSEFAARVKVSQGFVSDVLRGIKKPGAEFLYALKIEFGISIDWLLTGEGTMKGETQIDISFLRMIQLQISIARGAILKKDIAAKAIMLLIQNNKLNEAGTDPEIKKFLDGIKPDIEDFDLAIELYNGHLWTDETLRQRNIMAAVAAHFESKNTVDPLSLLTQQPTSISININSIQRNAGRDYYEG
;
A
#
# COMPACT_ATOMS: atom_id res chain seq x y z
N MET A 1 -10.25 -11.23 16.22
CA MET A 1 -8.82 -11.56 16.34
C MET A 1 -8.31 -11.00 17.67
N ASN A 2 -7.55 -11.80 18.44
CA ASN A 2 -7.28 -11.57 19.87
C ASN A 2 -6.23 -10.45 20.09
N ASN A 3 -6.55 -9.47 20.94
CA ASN A 3 -5.72 -8.29 21.22
C ASN A 3 -4.37 -8.65 21.89
N GLN A 4 -4.26 -9.86 22.45
CA GLN A 4 -3.04 -10.40 23.03
C GLN A 4 -2.03 -10.91 21.98
N ALA A 5 -2.51 -11.40 20.82
CA ALA A 5 -1.63 -11.86 19.74
C ALA A 5 -0.97 -10.68 19.02
N ILE A 6 -1.69 -9.58 18.81
CA ILE A 6 -1.17 -8.36 18.18
C ILE A 6 -0.03 -7.74 19.01
N ARG A 7 -0.16 -7.76 20.35
CA ARG A 7 0.88 -7.24 21.25
C ARG A 7 2.14 -8.11 21.29
N SER A 8 2.01 -9.43 21.24
CA SER A 8 3.19 -10.32 21.28
C SER A 8 4.00 -10.29 19.98
N THR A 9 3.35 -10.21 18.82
CA THR A 9 4.02 -10.12 17.51
C THR A 9 4.66 -8.74 17.26
N SER A 10 4.05 -7.67 17.76
CA SER A 10 4.57 -6.30 17.64
C SER A 10 5.85 -6.08 18.45
N LEU A 11 5.96 -6.66 19.65
CA LEU A 11 7.15 -6.56 20.49
C LEU A 11 8.33 -7.37 19.92
N SER A 12 8.08 -8.57 19.39
CA SER A 12 9.13 -9.40 18.77
C SER A 12 9.78 -8.77 17.54
N ASN A 13 9.04 -7.95 16.79
CA ASN A 13 9.58 -7.26 15.61
C ASN A 13 10.48 -6.08 15.97
N LEU A 14 10.24 -5.40 17.09
CA LEU A 14 11.13 -4.34 17.60
C LEU A 14 12.44 -4.93 18.16
N ASP A 15 12.38 -6.11 18.77
CA ASP A 15 13.56 -6.78 19.32
C ASP A 15 14.52 -7.28 18.22
N SER A 16 14.05 -7.41 16.98
CA SER A 16 14.85 -7.81 15.82
C SER A 16 15.52 -6.65 15.05
N ILE A 17 15.35 -5.39 15.51
CA ILE A 17 16.04 -4.22 14.94
C ILE A 17 17.55 -4.41 14.98
N GLY A 18 18.09 -4.85 16.12
CA GLY A 18 19.53 -5.06 16.30
C GLY A 18 20.09 -6.07 15.30
N THR A 19 19.33 -7.13 15.00
CA THR A 19 19.68 -8.14 14.00
C THR A 19 19.70 -7.55 12.59
N ARG A 20 18.64 -6.82 12.18
CA ARG A 20 18.59 -6.17 10.85
C ARG A 20 19.70 -5.14 10.67
N LEU A 21 19.99 -4.37 11.72
CA LEU A 21 21.10 -3.41 11.72
C LEU A 21 22.46 -4.12 11.64
N SER A 22 22.63 -5.27 12.29
CA SER A 22 23.84 -6.09 12.17
C SER A 22 24.05 -6.59 10.75
N SER A 23 22.98 -7.08 10.10
CA SER A 23 23.02 -7.49 8.68
C SER A 23 23.39 -6.33 7.76
N LEU A 24 22.92 -5.12 8.07
CA LEU A 24 23.26 -3.91 7.34
C LEU A 24 24.76 -3.59 7.42
N LEU A 25 25.35 -3.62 8.62
CA LEU A 25 26.79 -3.39 8.79
C LEU A 25 27.62 -4.40 8.00
N ALA A 26 27.23 -5.68 8.05
CA ALA A 26 27.88 -6.75 7.29
C ALA A 26 27.80 -6.52 5.78
N MET A 27 26.63 -6.10 5.27
CA MET A 27 26.42 -5.85 3.84
C MET A 27 27.27 -4.68 3.31
N PHE A 28 27.41 -3.62 4.09
CA PHE A 28 28.27 -2.48 3.72
C PHE A 28 29.76 -2.71 4.04
N GLY A 29 30.11 -3.83 4.68
CA GLY A 29 31.48 -4.11 5.11
C GLY A 29 32.01 -3.12 6.14
N LEU A 30 31.13 -2.54 6.97
CA LEU A 30 31.50 -1.50 7.94
C LEU A 30 31.68 -2.08 9.34
N SER A 31 32.72 -1.61 10.02
CA SER A 31 32.84 -1.76 11.47
C SER A 31 31.81 -0.90 12.22
N GLN A 32 31.53 -1.25 13.48
CA GLN A 32 30.63 -0.45 14.32
C GLN A 32 31.12 1.00 14.50
N SER A 33 32.44 1.22 14.54
CA SER A 33 33.04 2.55 14.66
C SER A 33 32.88 3.39 13.40
N GLU A 34 33.11 2.80 12.22
CA GLU A 34 32.93 3.51 10.94
C GLU A 34 31.45 3.85 10.72
N PHE A 35 30.58 2.91 11.06
CA PHE A 35 29.14 3.13 11.01
C PHE A 35 28.72 4.26 11.94
N ALA A 36 29.14 4.23 13.21
CA ALA A 36 28.84 5.26 14.20
C ALA A 36 29.30 6.65 13.75
N ALA A 37 30.49 6.75 13.14
CA ALA A 37 31.01 7.99 12.60
C ALA A 37 30.13 8.57 11.48
N ARG A 38 29.65 7.73 10.55
CA ARG A 38 28.78 8.16 9.43
C ARG A 38 27.44 8.69 9.93
N VAL A 39 26.83 8.02 10.91
CA VAL A 39 25.55 8.47 11.51
C VAL A 39 25.71 9.42 12.70
N LYS A 40 26.93 9.91 12.96
CA LYS A 40 27.25 10.92 13.98
C LYS A 40 26.79 10.55 15.39
N VAL A 41 26.96 9.28 15.78
CA VAL A 41 26.71 8.78 17.13
C VAL A 41 27.96 8.10 17.70
N SER A 42 27.93 7.71 18.97
CA SER A 42 29.03 6.95 19.56
C SER A 42 28.99 5.48 19.15
N GLN A 43 30.16 4.86 19.02
CA GLN A 43 30.27 3.41 18.75
C GLN A 43 29.63 2.58 19.87
N GLY A 44 29.72 3.04 21.12
CA GLY A 44 29.02 2.42 22.26
C GLY A 44 27.50 2.42 22.09
N PHE A 45 26.92 3.53 21.62
CA PHE A 45 25.48 3.59 21.30
C PHE A 45 25.10 2.59 20.21
N VAL A 46 25.87 2.49 19.12
CA VAL A 46 25.65 1.50 18.07
C VAL A 46 25.72 0.08 18.63
N SER A 47 26.70 -0.22 19.48
CA SER A 47 26.84 -1.53 20.12
C SER A 47 25.62 -1.89 20.98
N ASP A 48 25.13 -0.95 21.78
CA ASP A 48 23.94 -1.12 22.62
C ASP A 48 22.69 -1.39 21.76
N VAL A 49 22.53 -0.69 20.63
CA VAL A 49 21.41 -0.90 19.71
C VAL A 49 21.47 -2.27 19.04
N LEU A 50 22.65 -2.69 18.57
CA LEU A 50 22.83 -4.00 17.93
C LEU A 50 22.51 -5.16 18.87
N ARG A 51 22.76 -4.98 20.17
CA ARG A 51 22.46 -5.96 21.23
C ARG A 51 21.03 -5.88 21.76
N GLY A 52 20.21 -4.94 21.28
CA GLY A 52 18.86 -4.71 21.76
C GLY A 52 18.78 -4.06 23.15
N ILE A 53 19.89 -3.55 23.69
CA ILE A 53 19.95 -2.88 25.00
C ILE A 53 19.31 -1.50 24.92
N LYS A 54 19.57 -0.77 23.83
CA LYS A 54 18.98 0.55 23.57
C LYS A 54 18.10 0.52 22.34
N LYS A 55 16.96 1.18 22.40
CA LYS A 55 16.09 1.39 21.24
C LYS A 55 16.56 2.65 20.49
N PRO A 56 16.66 2.60 19.15
CA PRO A 56 17.05 3.76 18.36
C PRO A 56 15.98 4.86 18.42
N GLY A 57 16.41 6.11 18.62
CA GLY A 57 15.55 7.30 18.53
C GLY A 57 15.32 7.77 17.10
N ALA A 58 14.43 8.75 16.94
CA ALA A 58 14.04 9.28 15.62
C ALA A 58 15.22 9.87 14.84
N GLU A 59 16.14 10.54 15.52
CA GLU A 59 17.34 11.15 14.94
C GLU A 59 18.27 10.10 14.34
N PHE A 60 18.43 8.97 15.03
CA PHE A 60 19.22 7.86 14.53
C PHE A 60 18.56 7.20 13.32
N LEU A 61 17.25 6.95 13.37
CA LEU A 61 16.50 6.41 12.23
C LEU A 61 16.56 7.33 11.00
N TYR A 62 16.45 8.64 11.23
CA TYR A 62 16.59 9.64 10.17
C TYR A 62 18.00 9.63 9.56
N ALA A 63 19.05 9.58 10.39
CA ALA A 63 20.42 9.49 9.92
C ALA A 63 20.66 8.24 9.06
N LEU A 64 20.08 7.09 9.43
CA LEU A 64 20.15 5.88 8.61
C LEU A 64 19.50 6.05 7.24
N LYS A 65 18.35 6.71 7.19
CA LYS A 65 17.66 6.98 5.94
C LYS A 65 18.48 7.88 5.02
N ILE A 66 19.08 8.94 5.56
CA ILE A 66 19.84 9.91 4.76
C ILE A 66 21.20 9.34 4.32
N GLU A 67 21.96 8.74 5.24
CA GLU A 67 23.33 8.28 4.95
C GLU A 67 23.37 6.99 4.13
N PHE A 68 22.40 6.08 4.35
CA PHE A 68 22.43 4.75 3.76
C PHE A 68 21.21 4.46 2.85
N GLY A 69 20.25 5.37 2.74
CA GLY A 69 19.04 5.18 1.92
C GLY A 69 18.17 4.03 2.41
N ILE A 70 18.11 3.81 3.73
CA ILE A 70 17.43 2.65 4.33
C ILE A 70 15.98 3.00 4.64
N SER A 71 15.08 2.06 4.35
CA SER A 71 13.68 2.15 4.75
C SER A 71 13.55 1.98 6.25
N ILE A 72 12.96 3.00 6.89
CA ILE A 72 12.65 2.97 8.31
C ILE A 72 11.58 1.91 8.58
N ASP A 73 10.61 1.74 7.66
CA ASP A 73 9.57 0.73 7.78
C ASP A 73 10.17 -0.66 7.83
N TRP A 74 11.04 -1.01 6.87
CA TRP A 74 11.76 -2.29 6.88
C TRP A 74 12.61 -2.49 8.13
N LEU A 75 13.30 -1.44 8.58
CA LEU A 75 14.14 -1.53 9.76
C LEU A 75 13.31 -1.80 11.03
N LEU A 76 12.10 -1.24 11.14
CA LEU A 76 11.25 -1.37 12.32
C LEU A 76 10.37 -2.62 12.28
N THR A 77 9.80 -2.96 11.13
CA THR A 77 8.80 -4.03 11.00
C THR A 77 9.39 -5.33 10.43
N GLY A 78 10.49 -5.23 9.67
CA GLY A 78 11.02 -6.33 8.87
C GLY A 78 10.26 -6.56 7.56
N GLU A 79 9.26 -5.73 7.24
CA GLU A 79 8.44 -5.85 6.03
C GLU A 79 8.98 -4.97 4.90
N GLY A 80 8.71 -5.38 3.65
CA GLY A 80 9.24 -4.70 2.47
C GLY A 80 10.74 -4.97 2.26
N THR A 81 11.41 -4.07 1.52
CA THR A 81 12.85 -4.20 1.23
C THR A 81 13.68 -3.20 2.02
N MET A 82 14.96 -3.49 2.20
CA MET A 82 15.91 -2.62 2.89
C MET A 82 15.94 -1.18 2.36
N LYS A 83 15.74 -0.99 1.04
CA LYS A 83 15.72 0.34 0.42
C LYS A 83 14.34 0.99 0.39
N GLY A 84 13.31 0.28 0.83
CA GLY A 84 11.92 0.75 0.72
C GLY A 84 11.38 0.69 -0.69
N GLU A 85 12.14 0.09 -1.61
CA GLU A 85 11.63 -0.32 -2.91
C GLU A 85 10.63 -1.43 -2.66
N THR A 86 9.34 -1.10 -2.63
CA THR A 86 8.33 -2.11 -2.92
C THR A 86 8.56 -2.49 -4.37
N GLN A 87 8.97 -3.74 -4.61
CA GLN A 87 9.04 -4.26 -5.97
C GLN A 87 7.68 -3.98 -6.62
N ILE A 88 7.69 -3.34 -7.80
CA ILE A 88 6.44 -3.09 -8.50
C ILE A 88 5.77 -4.44 -8.69
N ASP A 89 4.61 -4.62 -8.08
CA ASP A 89 3.80 -5.81 -8.30
C ASP A 89 3.18 -5.66 -9.69
N ILE A 90 3.91 -6.16 -10.69
CA ILE A 90 3.52 -6.09 -12.10
C ILE A 90 2.18 -6.80 -12.30
N SER A 91 1.91 -7.88 -11.56
CA SER A 91 0.65 -8.62 -11.63
C SER A 91 -0.50 -7.75 -11.13
N PHE A 92 -0.29 -7.06 -10.01
CA PHE A 92 -1.25 -6.13 -9.45
C PHE A 92 -1.51 -4.93 -10.37
N LEU A 93 -0.46 -4.33 -10.93
CA LEU A 93 -0.59 -3.23 -11.89
C LEU A 93 -1.35 -3.68 -13.15
N ARG A 94 -1.05 -4.86 -13.69
CA ARG A 94 -1.78 -5.44 -14.83
C ARG A 94 -3.24 -5.70 -14.51
N MET A 95 -3.53 -6.20 -13.30
CA MET A 95 -4.90 -6.38 -12.84
C MET A 95 -5.66 -5.06 -12.83
N ILE A 96 -5.07 -3.98 -12.30
CA ILE A 96 -5.68 -2.65 -12.29
C ILE A 96 -5.96 -2.18 -13.72
N GLN A 97 -4.98 -2.26 -14.61
CA GLN A 97 -5.13 -1.88 -16.02
C GLN A 97 -6.26 -2.65 -16.72
N LEU A 98 -6.40 -3.94 -16.42
CA LEU A 98 -7.47 -4.78 -16.95
C LEU A 98 -8.84 -4.31 -16.44
N GLN A 99 -8.97 -4.04 -15.13
CA GLN A 99 -10.22 -3.57 -14.54
C GLN A 99 -10.65 -2.20 -15.09
N ILE A 100 -9.70 -1.27 -15.26
CA ILE A 100 -9.91 0.00 -15.94
C ILE A 100 -10.48 -0.21 -17.34
N SER A 101 -9.84 -1.07 -18.12
CA SER A 101 -10.26 -1.32 -19.50
C SER A 101 -11.64 -1.96 -19.58
N ILE A 102 -11.97 -2.88 -18.66
CA ILE A 102 -13.29 -3.49 -18.52
C ILE A 102 -14.34 -2.42 -18.20
N ALA A 103 -14.11 -1.60 -17.17
CA ALA A 103 -15.06 -0.58 -16.75
C ALA A 103 -15.26 0.50 -17.84
N ARG A 104 -14.19 0.92 -18.51
CA ARG A 104 -14.26 1.84 -19.65
C ARG A 104 -15.10 1.25 -20.79
N GLY A 105 -14.88 -0.02 -21.13
CA GLY A 105 -15.68 -0.75 -22.10
C GLY A 105 -17.16 -0.79 -21.70
N ALA A 106 -17.44 -1.15 -20.44
CA ALA A 106 -18.79 -1.29 -19.91
C ALA A 106 -19.55 0.04 -19.84
N ILE A 107 -18.90 1.11 -19.38
CA ILE A 107 -19.54 2.39 -19.02
C ILE A 107 -19.52 3.36 -20.20
N LEU A 108 -18.36 3.58 -20.82
CA LEU A 108 -18.24 4.55 -21.92
C LEU A 108 -18.61 3.94 -23.26
N LYS A 109 -18.11 2.73 -23.56
CA LYS A 109 -18.36 2.05 -24.85
C LYS A 109 -19.65 1.23 -24.86
N LYS A 110 -20.32 1.08 -23.71
CA LYS A 110 -21.56 0.30 -23.53
C LYS A 110 -21.43 -1.16 -23.99
N ASP A 111 -20.23 -1.73 -23.87
CA ASP A 111 -19.95 -3.12 -24.20
C ASP A 111 -20.64 -4.06 -23.19
N ILE A 112 -21.46 -4.97 -23.72
CA ILE A 112 -22.27 -5.90 -22.92
C ILE A 112 -21.40 -6.94 -22.23
N ALA A 113 -20.38 -7.46 -22.91
CA ALA A 113 -19.46 -8.46 -22.35
C ALA A 113 -18.61 -7.84 -21.24
N ALA A 114 -18.09 -6.63 -21.48
CA ALA A 114 -17.38 -5.87 -20.46
C ALA A 114 -18.25 -5.61 -19.22
N LYS A 115 -19.52 -5.22 -19.44
CA LYS A 115 -20.48 -4.97 -18.36
C LYS A 115 -20.79 -6.23 -17.55
N ALA A 116 -20.95 -7.38 -18.21
CA ALA A 116 -21.18 -8.65 -17.54
C ALA A 116 -19.98 -9.02 -16.64
N ILE A 117 -18.76 -8.90 -17.14
CA ILE A 117 -17.53 -9.19 -16.38
C ILE A 117 -17.35 -8.22 -15.21
N MET A 118 -17.62 -6.93 -15.42
CA MET A 118 -17.60 -5.92 -14.36
C MET A 118 -18.51 -6.31 -13.19
N LEU A 119 -19.75 -6.74 -13.49
CA LEU A 119 -20.69 -7.21 -12.47
C LEU A 119 -20.22 -8.48 -11.77
N LEU A 120 -19.60 -9.42 -12.49
CA LEU A 120 -19.04 -10.63 -11.89
C LEU A 120 -17.93 -10.30 -10.88
N ILE A 121 -17.05 -9.34 -11.21
CA ILE A 121 -15.98 -8.87 -10.32
C ILE A 121 -16.56 -8.18 -9.08
N GLN A 122 -17.53 -7.27 -9.26
CA GLN A 122 -18.17 -6.55 -8.15
C GLN A 122 -18.89 -7.49 -7.16
N ASN A 123 -19.43 -8.60 -7.67
CA ASN A 123 -20.13 -9.61 -6.87
C ASN A 123 -19.23 -10.77 -6.39
N ASN A 124 -17.92 -10.71 -6.65
CA ASN A 124 -16.96 -11.77 -6.31
C ASN A 124 -17.29 -13.15 -6.90
N LYS A 125 -17.90 -13.18 -8.10
CA LYS A 125 -18.33 -14.41 -8.80
C LYS A 125 -17.45 -14.77 -10.00
N LEU A 126 -16.37 -14.03 -10.24
CA LEU A 126 -15.51 -14.28 -11.40
C LEU A 126 -14.88 -15.69 -11.38
N ASN A 127 -14.60 -16.22 -10.18
CA ASN A 127 -14.03 -17.57 -10.01
C ASN A 127 -14.96 -18.68 -10.53
N GLU A 128 -16.28 -18.47 -10.47
CA GLU A 128 -17.29 -19.40 -10.99
C GLU A 128 -17.37 -19.36 -12.53
N ALA A 129 -16.94 -18.26 -13.14
CA ALA A 129 -16.98 -18.01 -14.58
C ALA A 129 -15.61 -18.17 -15.27
N GLY A 130 -14.52 -18.31 -14.51
CA GLY A 130 -13.14 -18.30 -15.00
C GLY A 130 -12.73 -19.49 -15.88
N THR A 131 -13.58 -20.50 -16.01
CA THR A 131 -13.38 -21.66 -16.91
C THR A 131 -14.01 -21.47 -18.29
N ASP A 132 -14.78 -20.40 -18.51
CA ASP A 132 -15.43 -20.12 -19.80
C ASP A 132 -14.40 -19.64 -20.84
N PRO A 133 -14.20 -20.39 -21.95
CA PRO A 133 -13.29 -20.00 -23.03
C PRO A 133 -13.60 -18.64 -23.67
N GLU A 134 -14.88 -18.25 -23.74
CA GLU A 134 -15.29 -16.97 -24.33
C GLU A 134 -14.91 -15.79 -23.42
N ILE A 135 -15.04 -15.95 -22.09
CA ILE A 135 -14.59 -14.96 -21.12
C ILE A 135 -13.07 -14.80 -21.21
N LYS A 136 -12.33 -15.92 -21.27
CA LYS A 136 -10.87 -15.88 -21.43
C LYS A 136 -10.47 -15.15 -22.72
N LYS A 137 -11.08 -15.52 -23.85
CA LYS A 137 -10.81 -14.89 -25.15
C LYS A 137 -11.12 -13.40 -25.15
N PHE A 138 -12.20 -12.98 -24.49
CA PHE A 138 -12.52 -11.57 -24.32
C PHE A 138 -11.43 -10.85 -23.52
N LEU A 139 -11.07 -11.38 -22.34
CA LEU A 139 -10.04 -10.80 -21.47
C LEU A 139 -8.67 -10.70 -22.16
N ASP A 140 -8.28 -11.72 -22.91
CA ASP A 140 -7.04 -11.75 -23.70
C ASP A 140 -7.03 -10.67 -24.81
N GLY A 141 -8.22 -10.27 -25.29
CA GLY A 141 -8.40 -9.23 -26.29
C GLY A 141 -8.37 -7.79 -25.73
N ILE A 142 -8.46 -7.62 -24.40
CA ILE A 142 -8.48 -6.30 -23.78
C ILE A 142 -7.09 -5.68 -23.81
N LYS A 143 -7.00 -4.45 -24.32
CA LYS A 143 -5.77 -3.68 -24.34
C LYS A 143 -5.93 -2.42 -23.47
N PRO A 144 -4.98 -2.15 -22.56
CA PRO A 144 -4.94 -0.90 -21.80
C PRO A 144 -4.86 0.29 -22.75
N ASP A 145 -5.60 1.36 -22.43
CA ASP A 145 -5.48 2.63 -23.11
C ASP A 145 -4.44 3.52 -22.42
N ILE A 146 -3.70 4.30 -23.21
CA ILE A 146 -2.66 5.21 -22.71
C ILE A 146 -3.31 6.32 -21.88
N GLU A 147 -4.52 6.75 -22.24
CA GLU A 147 -5.27 7.79 -21.51
C GLU A 147 -5.57 7.42 -20.06
N ASP A 148 -5.63 6.12 -19.74
CA ASP A 148 -5.96 5.64 -18.40
C ASP A 148 -4.71 5.35 -17.54
N PHE A 149 -3.50 5.69 -18.02
CA PHE A 149 -2.25 5.41 -17.32
C PHE A 149 -2.19 6.09 -15.94
N ASP A 150 -2.54 7.37 -15.86
CA ASP A 150 -2.49 8.13 -14.61
C ASP A 150 -3.45 7.54 -13.56
N LEU A 151 -4.64 7.12 -13.98
CA LEU A 151 -5.62 6.44 -13.13
C LEU A 151 -5.08 5.10 -12.62
N ALA A 152 -4.37 4.35 -13.45
CA ALA A 152 -3.76 3.08 -13.04
C ALA A 152 -2.70 3.28 -11.95
N ILE A 153 -1.88 4.32 -12.07
CA ILE A 153 -0.87 4.67 -11.07
C ILE A 153 -1.50 5.15 -9.76
N GLU A 154 -2.54 5.99 -9.84
CA GLU A 154 -3.29 6.46 -8.67
C GLU A 154 -3.88 5.28 -7.88
N LEU A 155 -4.58 4.37 -8.58
CA LEU A 155 -5.19 3.20 -7.96
C LEU A 155 -4.16 2.22 -7.40
N TYR A 156 -3.02 2.04 -8.09
CA TYR A 156 -1.93 1.20 -7.62
C TYR A 156 -1.37 1.72 -6.30
N ASN A 157 -1.04 3.00 -6.24
CA ASN A 157 -0.48 3.62 -5.04
C ASN A 157 -1.49 3.66 -3.89
N GLY A 158 -2.77 3.96 -4.18
CA GLY A 158 -3.83 4.05 -3.18
C GLY A 158 -4.20 2.70 -2.53
N HIS A 159 -3.90 1.58 -3.19
CA HIS A 159 -4.31 0.24 -2.73
C HIS A 159 -3.15 -0.69 -2.38
N LEU A 160 -1.89 -0.21 -2.45
CA LEU A 160 -0.68 -1.00 -2.18
C LEU A 160 -0.71 -1.68 -0.80
N TRP A 161 -1.32 -1.01 0.18
CA TRP A 161 -1.37 -1.45 1.59
C TRP A 161 -2.75 -1.99 2.01
N THR A 162 -3.66 -2.24 1.05
CA THR A 162 -5.01 -2.75 1.35
C THR A 162 -5.00 -4.27 1.45
N ASP A 163 -5.79 -4.83 2.37
CA ASP A 163 -6.03 -6.28 2.48
C ASP A 163 -6.41 -6.88 1.12
N GLU A 164 -5.73 -7.95 0.72
CA GLU A 164 -5.88 -8.63 -0.58
C GLU A 164 -7.34 -9.04 -0.85
N THR A 165 -8.08 -9.45 0.18
CA THR A 165 -9.48 -9.91 0.07
C THR A 165 -10.45 -8.80 -0.34
N LEU A 166 -10.16 -7.55 0.06
CA LEU A 166 -11.00 -6.39 -0.26
C LEU A 166 -10.46 -5.59 -1.44
N ARG A 167 -9.19 -5.77 -1.78
CA ARG A 167 -8.46 -4.97 -2.76
C ARG A 167 -9.12 -4.97 -4.13
N GLN A 168 -9.46 -6.16 -4.66
CA GLN A 168 -10.01 -6.29 -6.01
C GLN A 168 -11.37 -5.60 -6.16
N ARG A 169 -12.25 -5.73 -5.16
CA ARG A 169 -13.57 -5.12 -5.17
C ARG A 169 -13.49 -3.60 -5.03
N ASN A 170 -12.63 -3.11 -4.14
CA ASN A 170 -12.45 -1.68 -3.91
C ASN A 170 -11.93 -0.98 -5.17
N ILE A 171 -10.97 -1.60 -5.86
CA ILE A 171 -10.44 -1.08 -7.12
C ILE A 171 -11.55 -1.02 -8.16
N MET A 172 -12.30 -2.11 -8.38
CA MET A 172 -13.36 -2.11 -9.39
C MET A 172 -14.44 -1.05 -9.09
N ALA A 173 -14.78 -0.85 -7.81
CA ALA A 173 -15.73 0.20 -7.41
C ALA A 173 -15.18 1.61 -7.68
N ALA A 174 -13.90 1.86 -7.35
CA ALA A 174 -13.25 3.15 -7.61
C ALA A 174 -13.15 3.46 -9.11
N VAL A 175 -12.80 2.46 -9.91
CA VAL A 175 -12.74 2.56 -11.38
C VAL A 175 -14.13 2.86 -11.95
N ALA A 176 -15.17 2.15 -11.51
CA ALA A 176 -16.54 2.39 -11.98
C ALA A 176 -16.99 3.82 -11.66
N ALA A 177 -16.77 4.29 -10.43
CA ALA A 177 -17.09 5.66 -10.02
C ALA A 177 -16.36 6.70 -10.87
N HIS A 178 -15.07 6.48 -11.20
CA HIS A 178 -14.31 7.36 -12.07
C HIS A 178 -14.97 7.53 -13.45
N PHE A 179 -15.33 6.43 -14.11
CA PHE A 179 -15.95 6.50 -15.43
C PHE A 179 -17.41 6.93 -15.40
N GLU A 180 -18.17 6.61 -14.35
CA GLU A 180 -19.53 7.11 -14.14
C GLU A 180 -19.55 8.63 -13.99
N SER A 181 -18.59 9.22 -13.28
CA SER A 181 -18.45 10.68 -13.16
C SER A 181 -18.18 11.35 -14.52
N LYS A 182 -17.45 10.69 -15.41
CA LYS A 182 -17.22 11.19 -16.78
C LYS A 182 -18.42 11.04 -17.70
N ASN A 183 -19.33 10.10 -17.42
CA ASN A 183 -20.51 9.80 -18.22
C ASN A 183 -21.74 10.67 -17.85
N THR A 184 -21.77 11.21 -16.63
CA THR A 184 -22.98 11.83 -16.04
C THR A 184 -22.93 13.34 -15.88
N VAL A 185 -21.83 13.98 -16.28
CA VAL A 185 -21.56 15.35 -15.84
C VAL A 185 -21.59 16.34 -17.00
N ASP A 186 -22.68 17.08 -17.10
CA ASP A 186 -22.75 18.35 -17.83
C ASP A 186 -21.81 19.35 -17.14
N PRO A 187 -20.83 19.98 -17.84
CA PRO A 187 -19.94 20.99 -17.26
C PRO A 187 -20.67 22.11 -16.51
N LEU A 188 -21.89 22.46 -16.91
CA LEU A 188 -22.70 23.46 -16.24
C LEU A 188 -23.21 22.97 -14.88
N SER A 189 -23.49 21.67 -14.76
CA SER A 189 -23.95 21.05 -13.51
C SER A 189 -22.85 20.95 -12.44
N LEU A 190 -21.57 20.86 -12.84
CA LEU A 190 -20.42 20.89 -11.90
C LEU A 190 -20.25 22.23 -11.20
N LEU A 191 -20.51 23.32 -11.92
CA LEU A 191 -20.33 24.69 -11.43
C LEU A 191 -21.47 25.12 -10.49
N THR A 192 -22.59 24.38 -10.50
CA THR A 192 -23.78 24.69 -9.71
C THR A 192 -24.04 23.69 -8.57
N GLN A 193 -23.34 22.56 -8.53
CA GLN A 193 -23.48 21.60 -7.45
C GLN A 193 -22.77 22.10 -6.19
N GLN A 194 -23.52 22.16 -5.07
CA GLN A 194 -22.88 22.24 -3.75
C GLN A 194 -22.09 20.96 -3.51
N PRO A 195 -20.89 21.04 -2.89
CA PRO A 195 -20.03 19.88 -2.70
C PRO A 195 -20.79 18.80 -1.93
N THR A 196 -21.12 17.72 -2.62
CA THR A 196 -21.59 16.49 -1.99
C THR A 196 -20.37 15.88 -1.29
N SER A 197 -20.30 16.10 0.01
CA SER A 197 -19.32 15.43 0.87
C SER A 197 -19.58 13.93 0.79
N ILE A 198 -18.81 13.21 -0.02
CA ILE A 198 -18.72 11.76 0.10
C ILE A 198 -17.97 11.52 1.40
N SER A 199 -18.69 11.10 2.44
CA SER A 199 -18.10 10.59 3.66
C SER A 199 -17.46 9.23 3.35
N ILE A 200 -16.21 9.25 2.88
CA ILE A 200 -15.39 8.04 2.82
C ILE A 200 -15.08 7.71 4.28
N ASN A 201 -15.67 6.63 4.79
CA ASN A 201 -15.38 6.13 6.13
C ASN A 201 -14.01 5.45 6.11
N ILE A 202 -12.95 6.25 6.01
CA ILE A 202 -11.60 5.81 6.31
C ILE A 202 -11.55 5.74 7.83
N ASN A 203 -11.84 4.57 8.39
CA ASN A 203 -11.64 4.32 9.81
C ASN A 203 -10.13 4.21 10.10
N SER A 204 -9.42 5.30 9.87
CA SER A 204 -8.11 5.58 10.43
C SER A 204 -8.34 6.53 11.59
N ILE A 205 -7.93 6.10 12.80
CA ILE A 205 -7.87 6.83 14.08
C ILE A 205 -8.81 6.23 15.16
N GLN A 206 -8.35 5.16 15.81
CA GLN A 206 -8.45 5.12 17.28
C GLN A 206 -7.28 5.94 17.85
N ARG A 207 -7.48 7.25 17.98
CA ARG A 207 -6.72 8.09 18.89
C ARG A 207 -7.25 7.79 20.28
N ASN A 208 -6.68 6.80 20.96
CA ASN A 208 -6.78 6.77 22.42
C ASN A 208 -5.75 7.77 22.98
N ALA A 209 -6.08 9.05 22.89
CA ALA A 209 -5.58 10.04 23.83
C ALA A 209 -6.40 9.88 25.12
N GLY A 210 -5.97 8.95 25.98
CA GLY A 210 -6.44 8.78 27.35
C GLY A 210 -5.37 9.31 28.30
N ARG A 211 -5.49 10.59 28.63
CA ARG A 211 -4.63 11.35 29.52
C ARG A 211 -5.10 11.11 30.96
N ASP A 212 -4.61 10.06 31.61
CA ASP A 212 -4.84 9.85 33.05
C ASP A 212 -3.50 9.96 33.79
N TYR A 213 -3.17 11.18 34.19
CA TYR A 213 -2.32 11.43 35.36
C TYR A 213 -3.20 11.17 36.59
N TYR A 214 -2.85 10.19 37.41
CA TYR A 214 -3.29 10.16 38.81
C TYR A 214 -2.14 10.72 39.65
N GLU A 215 -2.35 11.91 40.22
CA GLU A 215 -1.66 12.35 41.41
C GLU A 215 -2.25 11.60 42.62
N GLY A 216 -1.38 11.08 43.48
CA GLY A 216 -1.69 10.33 44.69
C GLY A 216 -0.48 9.58 45.20
#